data_AF-A0A7G4RGL6-F1
#
_entry.id   AF-A0A7G4RGL6-F1
#
_cell.length_a   1.000
_cell.length_b   1.000
_cell.length_c   1.000
_cell.angle_alpha   90.00
_cell.angle_beta   90.00
_cell.angle_gamma   90.00
#
_symmetry.space_group_name_H-M   'P 1'
#
loop_
_entity.id
_entity.type
_entity.pdbx_description
1 polymer ?
#
loop_
_entity_poly.entity_id
_entity_poly.type
_entity_poly.pdbx_seq_one_letter_code
_entity_poly.pdbx_strand_id
1 'polypeptide(L)'
;MYKKIIQTAVFAFTLVLSPVVLAHSGGCGEGFKSMVESLKLDDGQKAKIKPILDQLKTSMKNDAEQMMDLSRQINQQAQSANMDQSAVDDLIDKKTKLIGDMMKAKITAKNQIFGVLNTQQKTELQNKMKKMEAKMEEKFKNCHKE
;
A
#
# COMPACT_ATOMS: atom_id res chain seq x y z
N MET A 1 -53.53 26.87 -13.95
CA MET A 1 -53.45 25.40 -13.90
C MET A 1 -52.21 24.96 -14.66
N TYR A 2 -51.35 24.20 -13.99
CA TYR A 2 -50.04 23.70 -14.43
C TYR A 2 -50.05 23.03 -15.81
N LYS A 3 -48.96 23.16 -16.58
CA LYS A 3 -48.29 22.00 -17.21
C LYS A 3 -46.90 22.32 -17.79
N LYS A 4 -45.91 21.77 -17.06
CA LYS A 4 -44.65 21.14 -17.49
C LYS A 4 -43.64 21.98 -18.29
N ILE A 5 -42.76 22.66 -17.54
CA ILE A 5 -41.40 23.00 -18.00
C ILE A 5 -40.58 21.71 -17.93
N ILE A 6 -40.08 21.26 -19.08
CA ILE A 6 -39.16 20.13 -19.22
C ILE A 6 -37.79 20.60 -18.70
N GLN A 7 -37.40 20.14 -17.51
CA GLN A 7 -36.04 20.31 -17.00
C GLN A 7 -35.19 19.14 -17.48
N THR A 8 -34.37 19.39 -18.49
CA THR A 8 -33.28 18.49 -18.89
C THR A 8 -32.12 18.72 -17.94
N ALA A 9 -31.98 17.86 -16.92
CA ALA A 9 -30.80 17.86 -16.05
C ALA A 9 -29.65 17.15 -16.79
N VAL A 10 -28.72 17.92 -17.35
CA VAL A 10 -27.44 17.41 -17.86
C VAL A 10 -26.53 17.18 -16.66
N PHE A 11 -26.47 15.93 -16.18
CA PHE A 11 -25.45 15.51 -15.22
C PHE A 11 -24.12 15.36 -15.95
N ALA A 12 -23.28 16.40 -15.89
CA ALA A 12 -21.88 16.30 -16.29
C ALA A 12 -21.13 15.47 -15.23
N PHE A 13 -21.03 14.17 -15.44
CA PHE A 13 -20.20 13.29 -14.65
C PHE A 13 -18.75 13.51 -15.10
N THR A 14 -18.05 14.45 -14.48
CA THR A 14 -16.60 14.55 -14.63
C THR A 14 -15.97 13.36 -13.93
N LEU A 15 -15.73 12.29 -14.69
CA LEU A 15 -14.85 11.20 -14.28
C LEU A 15 -13.44 11.77 -14.13
N VAL A 16 -13.11 12.24 -12.92
CA VAL A 16 -11.72 12.46 -12.51
C VAL A 16 -11.14 11.08 -12.26
N LEU A 17 -10.69 10.42 -13.34
CA LEU A 17 -9.85 9.23 -13.24
C LEU A 17 -8.56 9.66 -12.54
N SER A 18 -8.51 9.50 -11.22
CA SER A 18 -7.26 9.61 -10.47
C SER A 18 -6.36 8.46 -10.95
N PRO A 19 -5.15 8.73 -11.46
CA PRO A 19 -4.20 7.67 -11.80
C PRO A 19 -3.62 7.12 -10.49
N VAL A 20 -4.37 6.27 -9.79
CA VAL A 20 -3.90 5.55 -8.59
C VAL A 20 -3.29 4.18 -8.96
N VAL A 21 -3.32 3.81 -10.23
CA VAL A 21 -2.85 2.49 -10.66
C VAL A 21 -1.47 2.65 -11.28
N LEU A 22 -0.46 2.12 -10.60
CA LEU A 22 0.99 2.06 -10.96
C LEU A 22 1.93 2.97 -10.16
N ALA A 23 1.86 2.91 -8.83
CA ALA A 23 3.04 3.16 -8.00
C ALA A 23 3.50 1.85 -7.32
N HIS A 24 3.91 0.85 -8.11
CA HIS A 24 4.69 -0.27 -7.58
C HIS A 24 6.16 0.17 -7.46
N SER A 25 6.45 1.09 -6.53
CA SER A 25 7.83 1.42 -6.22
C SER A 25 8.38 0.31 -5.31
N GLY A 26 9.01 -0.70 -5.92
CA GLY A 26 9.85 -1.71 -5.27
C GLY A 26 11.15 -1.11 -4.70
N GLY A 27 11.09 0.11 -4.16
CA GLY A 27 12.25 0.79 -3.62
C GLY A 27 12.60 0.29 -2.22
N CYS A 28 13.82 -0.23 -2.07
CA CYS A 28 14.50 -0.37 -0.78
C CYS A 28 14.77 1.01 -0.16
N GLY A 29 13.73 1.67 0.35
CA GLY A 29 13.85 2.81 1.25
C GLY A 29 13.99 2.36 2.70
N GLU A 30 14.30 3.29 3.62
CA GLU A 30 14.20 3.04 5.06
C GLU A 30 12.81 2.49 5.38
N GLY A 31 12.71 1.19 5.64
CA GLY A 31 11.43 0.54 5.91
C GLY A 31 10.84 0.97 7.25
N PHE A 32 9.57 0.63 7.47
CA PHE A 32 8.87 0.87 8.74
C PHE A 32 9.68 0.38 9.96
N LYS A 33 10.38 -0.76 9.83
CA LYS A 33 11.33 -1.27 10.82
C LYS A 33 12.40 -0.24 11.22
N SER A 34 13.08 0.36 10.25
CA SER A 34 14.13 1.36 10.49
C SER A 34 13.60 2.59 11.21
N MET A 35 12.38 3.03 10.86
CA MET A 35 11.74 4.15 11.56
C MET A 35 11.50 3.84 13.04
N VAL A 36 11.01 2.64 13.34
CA VAL A 36 10.75 2.20 14.72
C VAL A 36 12.05 2.00 15.51
N GLU A 37 13.07 1.38 14.92
CA GLU A 37 14.38 1.16 15.56
C GLU A 37 15.14 2.46 15.82
N SER A 38 14.87 3.52 15.04
CA SER A 38 15.44 4.85 15.27
C SER A 38 14.82 5.62 16.44
N LEU A 39 13.73 5.12 17.03
CA LEU A 39 13.13 5.71 18.22
C LEU A 39 13.99 5.39 19.44
N LYS A 40 13.98 6.28 20.43
CA LYS A 40 14.62 6.04 21.74
C LYS A 40 13.77 5.04 22.55
N LEU A 41 13.84 3.75 22.20
CA LEU A 41 13.10 2.67 22.87
C LEU A 41 13.87 2.18 24.10
N ASP A 42 13.16 1.94 25.20
CA ASP A 42 13.69 1.18 26.34
C ASP A 42 13.71 -0.32 26.05
N ASP A 43 14.39 -1.10 26.90
CA ASP A 43 14.58 -2.53 26.66
C ASP A 43 13.28 -3.34 26.75
N GLY A 44 12.32 -2.91 27.59
CA GLY A 44 11.00 -3.51 27.67
C GLY A 44 10.18 -3.28 26.39
N GLN A 45 10.30 -2.10 25.80
CA GLN A 45 9.68 -1.78 24.52
C GLN A 45 10.31 -2.56 23.37
N LYS A 46 11.65 -2.63 23.31
CA LYS A 46 12.37 -3.42 22.31
C LYS A 46 11.94 -4.90 22.36
N ALA A 47 11.84 -5.48 23.55
CA ALA A 47 11.44 -6.87 23.74
C ALA A 47 10.02 -7.15 23.20
N LYS A 48 9.09 -6.20 23.35
CA LYS A 48 7.72 -6.31 22.82
C LYS A 48 7.62 -6.03 21.32
N ILE A 49 8.42 -5.10 20.80
CA ILE A 49 8.37 -4.66 19.40
C ILE A 49 9.07 -5.64 18.46
N LYS A 50 10.19 -6.23 18.90
CA LYS A 50 10.97 -7.16 18.08
C LYS A 50 10.14 -8.31 17.47
N PRO A 51 9.34 -9.08 18.22
CA PRO A 51 8.55 -10.17 17.63
C PRO A 51 7.52 -9.66 16.61
N ILE A 52 6.95 -8.47 16.81
CA ILE A 52 6.00 -7.86 15.86
C ILE A 52 6.71 -7.57 14.53
N LEU A 53 7.90 -6.98 14.59
CA LEU A 53 8.70 -6.66 13.40
C LEU A 53 9.21 -7.93 12.69
N ASP A 54 9.61 -8.95 13.44
CA ASP A 54 10.06 -10.22 12.88
C ASP A 54 8.92 -10.96 12.18
N GLN A 55 7.72 -11.02 12.81
CA GLN A 55 6.53 -11.60 12.21
C GLN A 55 6.14 -10.85 10.93
N LEU A 56 6.13 -9.51 10.96
CA LEU A 56 5.84 -8.71 9.78
C LEU A 56 6.87 -8.96 8.67
N LYS A 57 8.16 -9.03 9.00
CA LYS A 57 9.23 -9.31 8.02
C LYS A 57 9.00 -10.66 7.34
N THR A 58 8.70 -11.71 8.10
CA THR A 58 8.46 -13.05 7.56
C THR A 58 7.21 -13.06 6.66
N SER A 59 6.10 -12.47 7.10
CA SER A 59 4.89 -12.34 6.28
C SER A 59 5.18 -11.61 4.97
N MET A 60 5.83 -10.45 5.04
CA MET A 60 6.12 -9.64 3.86
C MET A 60 7.06 -10.34 2.88
N LYS A 61 7.98 -11.19 3.36
CA LYS A 61 8.85 -11.99 2.49
C LYS A 61 8.01 -13.01 1.70
N ASN A 62 7.18 -13.79 2.39
CA ASN A 62 6.34 -14.79 1.74
C ASN A 62 5.33 -14.16 0.78
N ASP A 63 4.77 -12.99 1.15
CA ASP A 63 3.85 -12.25 0.29
C ASP A 63 4.57 -11.70 -0.96
N ALA A 64 5.82 -11.25 -0.83
CA ALA A 64 6.62 -10.79 -1.96
C ALA A 64 6.93 -11.93 -2.96
N GLU A 65 7.25 -13.13 -2.45
CA GLU A 65 7.46 -14.31 -3.29
C GLU A 65 6.18 -14.68 -4.08
N GLN A 66 5.02 -14.67 -3.42
CA GLN A 66 3.73 -14.89 -4.09
C GLN A 66 3.40 -13.78 -5.11
N MET A 67 3.73 -12.52 -4.80
CA MET A 67 3.52 -11.38 -5.70
C MET A 67 4.35 -11.51 -6.98
N MET A 68 5.60 -11.96 -6.85
CA MET A 68 6.50 -12.21 -7.98
C MET A 68 5.96 -13.33 -8.85
N ASP A 69 5.51 -14.43 -8.25
CA ASP A 69 4.95 -15.56 -8.99
C ASP A 69 3.68 -15.18 -9.75
N LEU A 70 2.73 -14.51 -9.10
CA LEU A 70 1.51 -14.00 -9.75
C LEU A 70 1.84 -13.04 -10.90
N SER A 71 2.82 -12.15 -10.70
CA SER A 71 3.24 -11.22 -11.75
C SER A 71 3.88 -11.93 -12.94
N ARG A 72 4.63 -13.02 -12.70
CA ARG A 72 5.16 -13.88 -13.76
C ARG A 72 4.05 -14.57 -14.55
N GLN A 73 3.07 -15.15 -13.87
CA GLN A 73 1.93 -15.83 -14.52
C GLN A 73 1.08 -14.85 -15.35
N ILE A 74 0.82 -13.66 -14.84
CA ILE A 74 0.13 -12.59 -15.59
C ILE A 74 0.92 -12.21 -16.85
N ASN A 75 2.25 -12.07 -16.72
CA ASN A 75 3.10 -11.71 -17.86
C ASN A 75 3.15 -12.84 -18.92
N GLN A 76 3.11 -14.11 -18.50
CA GLN A 76 3.00 -15.25 -19.42
C GLN A 76 1.70 -15.21 -20.23
N GLN A 77 0.56 -14.89 -19.59
CA GLN A 77 -0.72 -14.71 -20.27
C GLN A 77 -0.64 -13.55 -21.28
N ALA A 78 -0.06 -12.42 -20.88
CA ALA A 78 0.08 -11.24 -21.73
C ALA A 78 0.98 -11.45 -22.97
N GLN A 79 1.93 -12.39 -22.90
CA GLN A 79 2.85 -12.72 -24.00
C GLN A 79 2.37 -13.91 -24.85
N SER A 80 1.27 -14.57 -24.45
CA SER A 80 0.75 -15.74 -25.17
C SER A 80 0.10 -15.34 -26.49
N ALA A 81 0.09 -16.26 -27.48
CA ALA A 81 -0.58 -16.02 -28.76
C ALA A 81 -2.11 -15.87 -28.62
N ASN A 82 -2.69 -16.55 -27.64
CA ASN A 82 -4.10 -16.47 -27.29
C ASN A 82 -4.21 -16.33 -25.76
N MET A 83 -4.45 -15.11 -25.29
CA MET A 83 -4.61 -14.85 -23.86
C MET A 83 -5.91 -15.45 -23.34
N ASP A 84 -5.82 -16.22 -22.25
CA ASP A 84 -7.00 -16.70 -21.54
C ASP A 84 -7.48 -15.61 -20.57
N GLN A 85 -8.53 -14.89 -20.97
CA GLN A 85 -9.08 -13.78 -20.19
C GLN A 85 -9.58 -14.24 -18.82
N SER A 86 -10.20 -15.40 -18.71
CA SER A 86 -10.71 -15.92 -17.43
C SER A 86 -9.54 -16.23 -16.48
N ALA A 87 -8.45 -16.80 -17.00
CA ALA A 87 -7.27 -17.06 -16.20
C ALA A 87 -6.58 -15.76 -15.75
N VAL A 88 -6.56 -14.73 -16.59
CA VAL A 88 -6.04 -13.40 -16.22
C VAL A 88 -6.86 -12.78 -15.10
N ASP A 89 -8.19 -12.80 -15.21
CA ASP A 89 -9.08 -12.24 -14.20
C ASP A 89 -8.85 -12.92 -12.83
N ASP A 90 -8.77 -14.25 -12.81
CA ASP A 90 -8.45 -15.02 -11.60
C ASP A 90 -7.08 -14.66 -10.98
N LEU A 91 -6.06 -14.44 -11.83
CA LEU A 91 -4.73 -14.04 -11.37
C LEU A 91 -4.73 -12.63 -10.78
N ILE A 92 -5.49 -11.71 -11.37
CA ILE A 92 -5.65 -10.34 -10.88
C ILE A 92 -6.41 -10.31 -9.55
N ASP A 93 -7.45 -11.13 -9.40
CA ASP A 93 -8.18 -11.24 -8.14
C ASP A 93 -7.30 -11.78 -7.01
N LYS A 94 -6.49 -12.82 -7.29
CA LYS A 94 -5.49 -13.33 -6.34
C LYS A 94 -4.48 -12.24 -5.94
N LYS A 95 -3.98 -11.49 -6.92
CA LYS A 95 -3.04 -10.40 -6.69
C LYS A 95 -3.65 -9.28 -5.85
N THR A 96 -4.89 -8.91 -6.14
CA THR A 96 -5.65 -7.89 -5.39
C THR A 96 -5.86 -8.31 -3.94
N LYS A 97 -6.29 -9.55 -3.72
CA LYS A 97 -6.43 -10.12 -2.37
C LYS A 97 -5.11 -10.09 -1.61
N LEU A 98 -4.01 -10.52 -2.24
CA LEU A 98 -2.68 -10.53 -1.64
C LEU A 98 -2.24 -9.12 -1.21
N ILE A 99 -2.43 -8.12 -2.07
CA ILE A 99 -2.16 -6.71 -1.72
C ILE A 99 -2.98 -6.28 -0.49
N GLY A 100 -4.28 -6.61 -0.46
CA GLY A 100 -5.14 -6.29 0.68
C GLY A 100 -4.69 -6.95 1.98
N ASP A 101 -4.26 -8.22 1.92
CA ASP A 101 -3.77 -8.95 3.09
C ASP A 101 -2.42 -8.37 3.58
N MET A 102 -1.53 -7.97 2.66
CA MET A 102 -0.30 -7.26 3.02
C MET A 102 -0.57 -5.90 3.71
N MET A 103 -1.56 -5.15 3.22
CA MET A 103 -1.96 -3.88 3.83
C MET A 103 -2.47 -4.09 5.25
N LYS A 104 -3.34 -5.09 5.46
CA LYS A 104 -3.85 -5.44 6.80
C LYS A 104 -2.70 -5.79 7.74
N ALA A 105 -1.75 -6.63 7.31
CA ALA A 105 -0.61 -7.03 8.13
C ALA A 105 0.23 -5.81 8.58
N LYS A 106 0.53 -4.87 7.66
CA LYS A 106 1.25 -3.64 7.98
C LYS A 106 0.49 -2.74 8.96
N ILE A 107 -0.83 -2.57 8.77
CA ILE A 107 -1.67 -1.75 9.65
C ILE A 107 -1.74 -2.36 11.04
N THR A 108 -1.93 -3.68 11.14
CA THR A 108 -1.97 -4.40 12.42
C THR A 108 -0.65 -4.26 13.17
N ALA A 109 0.49 -4.52 12.52
CA ALA A 109 1.80 -4.37 13.14
C ALA A 109 2.06 -2.92 13.61
N LYS A 110 1.66 -1.95 12.79
CA LYS A 110 1.73 -0.52 13.16
C LYS A 110 0.88 -0.25 14.41
N ASN A 111 -0.37 -0.68 14.44
CA ASN A 111 -1.26 -0.48 15.59
C ASN A 111 -0.67 -1.10 16.88
N GLN A 112 -0.17 -2.33 16.81
CA GLN A 112 0.45 -3.01 17.95
C GLN A 112 1.67 -2.25 18.47
N ILE A 113 2.55 -1.77 17.58
CA ILE A 113 3.71 -0.97 17.96
C ILE A 113 3.28 0.35 18.61
N PHE A 114 2.29 1.06 18.04
CA PHE A 114 1.73 2.26 18.67
C PHE A 114 1.15 2.01 20.07
N GLY A 115 0.72 0.78 20.38
CA GLY A 115 0.28 0.37 21.72
C GLY A 115 1.42 0.27 22.75
N VAL A 116 2.67 0.10 22.30
CA VAL A 116 3.86 -0.05 23.17
C VAL A 116 4.58 1.28 23.43
N LEU A 117 4.43 2.25 22.51
CA LEU A 117 5.12 3.53 22.58
C LEU A 117 4.50 4.49 23.59
N ASN A 118 5.32 5.35 24.19
CA ASN A 118 4.85 6.51 24.96
C ASN A 118 4.46 7.68 24.04
N THR A 119 3.85 8.72 24.59
CA THR A 119 3.36 9.88 23.82
C THR A 119 4.45 10.52 22.95
N GLN A 120 5.64 10.76 23.49
CA GLN A 120 6.74 11.39 22.76
C GLN A 120 7.20 10.53 21.57
N GLN A 121 7.36 9.23 21.78
CA GLN A 121 7.75 8.28 20.73
C GLN A 121 6.67 8.13 19.65
N LYS A 122 5.38 8.17 20.03
CA LYS A 122 4.27 8.16 19.06
C LYS A 122 4.33 9.38 18.15
N THR A 123 4.53 10.56 18.72
CA THR A 123 4.67 11.81 17.94
C THR A 123 5.88 11.74 17.02
N GLU A 124 7.03 11.25 17.51
CA GLU A 124 8.23 11.10 16.70
C GLU A 124 8.00 10.13 15.52
N LEU A 125 7.39 8.97 15.76
CA LEU A 125 7.08 8.00 14.71
C LEU A 125 6.10 8.57 13.68
N GLN A 126 5.07 9.30 14.12
CA GLN A 126 4.12 9.99 13.24
C GLN A 126 4.82 11.00 12.34
N ASN A 127 5.76 11.79 12.88
CA ASN A 127 6.53 12.76 12.09
C ASN A 127 7.42 12.07 11.05
N LYS A 128 8.07 10.96 11.40
CA LYS A 128 8.86 10.16 10.45
C LYS A 128 7.98 9.61 9.32
N MET A 129 6.78 9.10 9.63
CA MET A 129 5.84 8.63 8.61
C MET A 129 5.36 9.75 7.69
N LYS A 130 4.98 10.92 8.22
CA LYS A 130 4.60 12.09 7.41
C LYS A 130 5.73 12.54 6.48
N LYS A 131 6.98 12.52 6.96
CA LYS A 131 8.15 12.83 6.14
C LYS A 131 8.35 11.81 5.01
N MET A 132 8.09 10.53 5.28
CA MET A 132 8.13 9.48 4.26
C MET A 132 7.03 9.67 3.20
N GLU A 133 5.80 9.99 3.63
CA GLU A 133 4.67 10.29 2.73
C GLU A 133 4.98 11.50 1.84
N ALA A 134 5.49 12.59 2.41
CA ALA A 134 5.90 13.76 1.63
C ALA A 134 7.00 13.44 0.61
N LYS A 135 8.00 12.63 0.97
CA LYS A 135 9.04 12.16 0.03
C LYS A 135 8.45 11.30 -1.09
N MET A 136 7.46 10.46 -0.79
CA MET A 136 6.76 9.64 -1.78
C MET A 136 5.95 10.51 -2.75
N GLU A 137 5.24 11.50 -2.21
CA GLU A 137 4.49 12.49 -3.00
C GLU A 137 5.41 13.31 -3.91
N GLU A 138 6.54 13.77 -3.39
CA GLU A 138 7.54 14.51 -4.18
C GLU A 138 8.12 13.65 -5.30
N LYS A 139 8.50 12.39 -5.01
CA LYS A 139 8.96 11.45 -6.02
C LYS A 139 7.91 11.23 -7.10
N PHE A 140 6.64 11.04 -6.70
CA PHE A 140 5.55 10.91 -7.64
C PHE A 140 5.43 12.16 -8.54
N LYS A 141 5.41 13.36 -7.95
CA LYS A 141 5.40 14.61 -8.72
C LYS A 141 6.58 14.68 -9.70
N ASN A 142 7.79 14.32 -9.28
CA ASN A 142 8.97 14.37 -10.13
C ASN A 142 8.92 13.34 -11.28
N CYS A 143 8.31 12.17 -11.09
CA CYS A 143 8.08 11.20 -12.18
C CYS A 143 7.04 11.67 -13.20
N HIS A 144 6.23 12.69 -12.87
CA HIS A 144 5.14 13.20 -13.69
C HIS A 144 5.31 14.68 -14.09
N LYS A 145 6.50 15.27 -13.87
CA LYS A 145 6.88 16.56 -14.45
C LYS A 145 7.42 16.30 -15.85
N GLU A 146 6.64 16.70 -16.86
CA GLU A 146 7.09 16.87 -18.26
C GLU A 146 7.95 18.13 -18.40
#